data_AF-A0A117LFQ7-F1
#
_entry.id   AF-A0A117LFQ7-F1
#
_cell.length_a   1.000
_cell.length_b   1.000
_cell.length_c   1.000
_cell.angle_alpha   90.00
_cell.angle_beta   90.00
_cell.angle_gamma   90.00
#
_symmetry.space_group_name_H-M   'P 1'
#
loop_
_entity.id
_entity.type
_entity.pdbx_description
1 polymer ?
#
loop_
_entity_poly.entity_id
_entity_poly.type
_entity_poly.pdbx_seq_one_letter_code
_entity_poly.pdbx_strand_id
1 'polypeptide(L)'
;MELELQSPFTLVPNAFIVLIGPEEMLIDSLNCSLKKLQRLQVLYISGNYSRILDKLDRRFTELDVRRAFTAYQLMTILKEAYQTQIIFEYDPTLFEDATEMAEYVGQALKEVSNGSSVLLYSPWTDRHLEEVSKFADRVFVFNEVHKYVYKRASKKTTPGPRGQRTLEAF
;
A
#
# COMPACT_ATOMS: atom_id res chain seq x y z
N MET A 1 2.35 9.31 22.51
CA MET A 1 2.17 7.86 22.75
C MET A 1 2.83 7.12 21.60
N GLU A 2 3.97 6.47 21.82
CA GLU A 2 4.68 5.73 20.76
C GLU A 2 4.12 4.31 20.65
N LEU A 3 3.86 3.83 19.42
CA LEU A 3 3.38 2.48 19.18
C LEU A 3 4.54 1.60 18.71
N GLU A 4 5.07 0.79 19.62
CA GLU A 4 6.00 -0.30 19.26
C GLU A 4 5.23 -1.44 18.58
N LEU A 5 5.44 -1.58 17.29
CA LEU A 5 5.26 -2.79 16.49
C LEU A 5 6.55 -3.64 16.65
N GLN A 6 6.53 -4.95 16.36
CA GLN A 6 7.69 -5.81 16.67
C GLN A 6 9.00 -5.22 16.11
N SER A 7 10.02 -5.14 16.97
CA SER A 7 11.31 -4.48 16.71
C SER A 7 11.79 -4.71 15.26
N PRO A 8 12.02 -3.65 14.46
CA PRO A 8 12.39 -2.29 14.84
C PRO A 8 11.29 -1.22 14.66
N PHE A 9 10.01 -1.57 14.62
CA PHE A 9 8.95 -0.61 14.31
C PHE A 9 8.51 0.22 15.51
N THR A 10 9.00 1.45 15.63
CA THR A 10 8.35 2.45 16.50
C THR A 10 7.56 3.42 15.63
N LEU A 11 6.23 3.30 15.66
CA LEU A 11 5.34 4.32 15.13
C LEU A 11 5.40 5.53 16.05
N VAL A 12 6.14 6.52 15.58
CA VAL A 12 6.31 7.80 16.25
C VAL A 12 5.04 8.62 16.02
N PRO A 13 4.51 9.31 17.05
CA PRO A 13 3.46 10.30 16.86
C PRO A 13 3.87 11.33 15.82
N ASN A 14 2.90 11.77 15.03
CA ASN A 14 3.06 12.86 14.08
C ASN A 14 4.23 12.66 13.08
N ALA A 15 4.37 11.43 12.58
CA ALA A 15 5.41 11.06 11.64
C ALA A 15 4.80 10.31 10.46
N PHE A 16 5.34 10.58 9.27
CA PHE A 16 5.08 9.81 8.07
C PHE A 16 6.18 8.77 7.89
N ILE A 17 5.81 7.50 8.04
CA ILE A 17 6.71 6.35 7.95
C ILE A 17 6.32 5.51 6.74
N VAL A 18 7.32 5.14 5.94
CA VAL A 18 7.18 4.16 4.86
C VAL A 18 7.82 2.85 5.29
N LEU A 19 7.08 1.76 5.08
CA LEU A 19 7.49 0.40 5.36
C LEU A 19 7.45 -0.44 4.08
N ILE A 20 8.60 -0.95 3.67
CA ILE A 20 8.74 -1.86 2.54
C ILE A 20 9.19 -3.23 3.04
N GLY A 21 8.41 -4.28 2.84
CA GLY A 21 8.78 -5.63 3.29
C GLY A 21 7.65 -6.66 3.21
N PRO A 22 7.91 -7.92 3.61
CA PRO A 22 6.95 -9.01 3.55
C PRO A 22 5.60 -8.70 4.25
N GLU A 23 4.51 -9.24 3.72
CA GLU A 23 3.15 -9.00 4.23
C GLU A 23 3.00 -9.49 5.68
N GLU A 24 3.60 -10.66 5.96
CA GLU A 24 3.58 -11.34 7.25
C GLU A 24 4.08 -10.43 8.36
N MET A 25 5.12 -9.64 8.07
CA MET A 25 5.73 -8.74 9.04
C MET A 25 4.76 -7.64 9.51
N LEU A 26 3.99 -7.04 8.59
CA LEU A 26 2.99 -6.06 8.98
C LEU A 26 1.79 -6.73 9.67
N ILE A 27 1.34 -7.87 9.17
CA ILE A 27 0.23 -8.63 9.75
C ILE A 27 0.53 -9.00 11.21
N ASP A 28 1.69 -9.62 11.45
CA ASP A 28 2.15 -10.02 12.78
C ASP A 28 2.27 -8.81 13.70
N SER A 29 2.85 -7.72 13.19
CA SER A 29 2.99 -6.48 13.96
C SER A 29 1.64 -5.88 14.37
N LEU A 30 0.68 -5.80 13.45
CA LEU A 30 -0.66 -5.28 13.74
C LEU A 30 -1.43 -6.18 14.72
N ASN A 31 -1.36 -7.50 14.52
CA ASN A 31 -2.02 -8.47 15.39
C ASN A 31 -1.41 -8.50 16.79
N CYS A 32 -0.08 -8.38 16.93
CA CYS A 32 0.57 -8.25 18.23
C CYS A 32 0.22 -6.93 18.94
N SER A 33 0.02 -5.85 18.19
CA SER A 33 -0.31 -4.53 18.72
C SER A 33 -1.81 -4.27 18.90
N LEU A 34 -2.66 -5.28 18.68
CA LEU A 34 -4.12 -5.19 18.69
C LEU A 34 -4.69 -4.39 19.88
N LYS A 35 -4.29 -4.73 21.11
CA LYS A 35 -4.80 -4.07 22.33
C LYS A 35 -4.48 -2.59 22.41
N LYS A 36 -3.35 -2.17 21.81
CA LYS A 36 -2.94 -0.76 21.76
C LYS A 36 -3.70 -0.04 20.65
N LEU A 37 -3.79 -0.65 19.47
CA LEU A 37 -4.48 -0.09 18.31
C LEU A 37 -5.99 0.09 18.56
N GLN A 38 -6.65 -0.81 19.29
CA GLN A 38 -8.06 -0.67 19.69
C GLN A 38 -8.35 0.57 20.57
N ARG A 39 -7.31 1.21 21.14
CA ARG A 39 -7.46 2.44 21.92
C ARG A 39 -7.26 3.70 21.08
N LEU A 40 -6.89 3.54 19.81
CA LEU A 40 -6.66 4.60 18.85
C LEU A 40 -7.82 4.66 17.87
N GLN A 41 -8.01 5.82 17.25
CA GLN A 41 -8.85 5.93 16.07
C GLN A 41 -7.96 5.55 14.88
N VAL A 42 -8.17 4.35 14.33
CA VAL A 42 -7.35 3.84 13.23
C VAL A 42 -8.14 3.93 11.93
N LEU A 43 -7.58 4.65 10.96
CA LEU A 43 -8.03 4.63 9.57
C LEU A 43 -7.13 3.69 8.77
N TYR A 44 -7.71 2.63 8.22
CA TYR A 44 -7.06 1.77 7.25
C TYR A 44 -7.50 2.15 5.83
N ILE A 45 -6.55 2.58 5.01
CA ILE A 45 -6.77 2.90 3.60
C ILE A 45 -6.18 1.76 2.77
N SER A 46 -7.01 1.13 1.95
CA SER A 46 -6.56 0.14 0.96
C SER A 46 -6.70 0.68 -0.46
N GLY A 47 -5.85 0.18 -1.35
CA GLY A 47 -6.01 0.35 -2.79
C GLY A 47 -7.16 -0.46 -3.39
N ASN A 48 -7.04 -0.80 -4.68
CA ASN A 48 -7.99 -1.69 -5.36
C ASN A 48 -8.05 -3.07 -4.72
N TYR A 49 -6.89 -3.57 -4.28
CA TYR A 49 -6.75 -4.88 -3.66
C TYR A 49 -6.02 -4.76 -2.32
N SER A 50 -6.64 -5.25 -1.26
CA SER A 50 -5.97 -5.43 0.03
C SER A 50 -5.46 -6.86 0.16
N ARG A 51 -4.22 -7.01 0.60
CA ARG A 51 -3.52 -8.27 0.90
C ARG A 51 -3.48 -8.59 2.39
N ILE A 52 -3.91 -7.63 3.21
CA ILE A 52 -3.71 -7.65 4.66
C ILE A 52 -5.03 -7.72 5.40
N LEU A 53 -6.06 -6.97 4.97
CA LEU A 53 -7.30 -6.81 5.73
C LEU A 53 -7.98 -8.14 6.07
N ASP A 54 -7.93 -9.12 5.18
CA ASP A 54 -8.52 -10.45 5.36
C ASP A 54 -7.72 -11.36 6.32
N LYS A 55 -6.47 -10.99 6.61
CA LYS A 55 -5.53 -11.71 7.49
C LYS A 55 -5.43 -11.08 8.89
N LEU A 56 -6.08 -9.94 9.13
CA LEU A 56 -6.10 -9.32 10.46
C LEU A 56 -6.96 -10.12 11.44
N ASP A 57 -6.59 -10.09 12.72
CA ASP A 57 -7.35 -10.72 13.79
C ASP A 57 -8.78 -10.15 13.84
N ARG A 58 -9.79 -11.04 13.86
CA ARG A 58 -11.22 -10.65 13.86
C ARG A 58 -11.63 -9.81 15.07
N ARG A 59 -10.81 -9.77 16.12
CA ARG A 59 -11.02 -8.90 17.28
C ARG A 59 -10.69 -7.44 16.97
N PHE A 60 -10.12 -7.12 15.81
CA PHE A 60 -9.84 -5.76 15.40
C PHE A 60 -11.11 -5.07 14.91
N THR A 61 -11.92 -4.59 15.86
CA THR A 61 -13.26 -4.02 15.61
C THR A 61 -13.28 -2.50 15.45
N GLU A 62 -12.31 -1.80 16.05
CA GLU A 62 -12.20 -0.33 16.02
C GLU A 62 -11.31 0.12 14.86
N LEU A 63 -11.70 -0.24 13.63
CA LEU A 63 -10.96 0.06 12.41
C LEU A 63 -11.89 0.70 11.37
N ASP A 64 -11.69 1.98 11.09
CA ASP A 64 -12.34 2.63 9.96
C ASP A 64 -11.63 2.21 8.68
N VAL A 65 -12.33 1.53 7.76
CA VAL A 65 -11.74 1.08 6.49
C VAL A 65 -12.26 1.92 5.34
N ARG A 66 -11.37 2.55 4.57
CA ARG A 66 -11.70 3.24 3.31
C ARG A 66 -10.87 2.66 2.16
N ARG A 67 -11.43 2.74 0.95
CA ARG A 67 -10.76 2.31 -0.28
C ARG A 67 -10.55 3.50 -1.21
N ALA A 68 -9.34 3.59 -1.74
CA ALA A 68 -9.00 4.48 -2.83
C ALA A 68 -8.71 3.65 -4.08
N PHE A 69 -9.40 3.93 -5.17
CA PHE A 69 -9.15 3.31 -6.47
C PHE A 69 -8.31 4.21 -7.39
N THR A 70 -8.17 5.49 -7.03
CA THR A 70 -7.37 6.50 -7.74
C THR A 70 -6.65 7.41 -6.77
N ALA A 71 -5.57 8.05 -7.20
CA ALA A 71 -4.85 9.06 -6.40
C ALA A 71 -5.78 10.20 -5.93
N TYR A 72 -6.74 10.65 -6.74
CA TYR A 72 -7.69 11.70 -6.36
C TYR A 72 -8.63 11.28 -5.21
N GLN A 73 -9.08 10.02 -5.22
CA GLN A 73 -9.87 9.47 -4.12
C GLN A 73 -9.03 9.37 -2.84
N LEU A 74 -7.77 8.93 -2.94
CA LEU A 74 -6.85 8.94 -1.80
C LEU A 74 -6.69 10.35 -1.22
N MET A 75 -6.46 11.36 -2.06
CA MET A 75 -6.35 12.75 -1.62
C MET A 75 -7.62 13.23 -0.89
N THR A 76 -8.81 12.82 -1.35
CA THR A 76 -10.08 13.16 -0.70
C THR A 76 -10.17 12.49 0.68
N ILE A 77 -9.82 11.22 0.77
CA ILE A 77 -9.79 10.48 2.04
C ILE A 77 -8.83 11.14 3.03
N LEU A 78 -7.63 11.51 2.59
CA LEU A 78 -6.62 12.15 3.43
C LEU A 78 -7.08 13.53 3.94
N LYS A 79 -7.77 14.32 3.11
CA LYS A 79 -8.34 15.62 3.52
C LYS A 79 -9.44 15.50 4.58
N GLU A 80 -10.19 14.40 4.57
CA GLU A 80 -11.29 14.15 5.50
C GLU A 80 -10.85 13.35 6.75
N ALA A 81 -9.60 12.87 6.78
CA ALA A 81 -9.09 12.05 7.86
C ALA A 81 -8.93 12.86 9.15
N TYR A 82 -9.48 12.34 10.23
CA TYR A 82 -9.35 12.89 11.59
C TYR A 82 -8.75 11.88 12.58
N GLN A 83 -8.52 10.66 12.11
CA GLN A 83 -8.03 9.53 12.89
C GLN A 83 -6.59 9.77 13.37
N THR A 84 -6.29 9.34 14.60
CA THR A 84 -4.96 9.53 15.20
C THR A 84 -3.88 8.64 14.60
N GLN A 85 -4.29 7.52 14.01
CA GLN A 85 -3.42 6.60 13.27
C GLN A 85 -4.00 6.33 11.89
N ILE A 86 -3.18 6.48 10.86
CA ILE A 86 -3.50 6.09 9.49
C ILE A 86 -2.55 4.98 9.08
N ILE A 87 -3.11 3.91 8.52
CA ILE A 87 -2.38 2.82 7.87
C ILE A 87 -2.82 2.83 6.42
N PHE A 88 -1.90 3.05 5.50
CA PHE A 88 -2.14 3.08 4.07
C PHE A 88 -1.42 1.90 3.42
N GLU A 89 -2.19 0.93 2.94
CA GLU A 89 -1.69 -0.13 2.07
C GLU A 89 -1.55 0.40 0.65
N TYR A 90 -0.30 0.57 0.23
CA TYR A 90 0.04 1.15 -1.06
C TYR A 90 -0.33 0.23 -2.22
N ASP A 91 -0.90 0.83 -3.25
CA ASP A 91 -1.27 0.15 -4.49
C ASP A 91 -0.80 0.99 -5.69
N PRO A 92 0.12 0.48 -6.55
CA PRO A 92 0.61 1.20 -7.71
C PRO A 92 -0.49 1.63 -8.68
N THR A 93 -1.61 0.90 -8.72
CA THR A 93 -2.72 1.16 -9.65
C THR A 93 -3.40 2.52 -9.40
N LEU A 94 -3.18 3.13 -8.24
CA LEU A 94 -3.66 4.48 -7.92
C LEU A 94 -3.17 5.55 -8.89
N PHE A 95 -2.03 5.32 -9.56
CA PHE A 95 -1.36 6.30 -10.42
C PHE A 95 -1.46 6.00 -11.93
N GLU A 96 -2.17 4.96 -12.35
CA GLU A 96 -2.26 4.54 -13.76
C GLU A 96 -2.69 5.69 -14.69
N ASP A 97 -3.69 6.47 -14.28
CA ASP A 97 -4.23 7.61 -15.04
C ASP A 97 -3.74 8.98 -14.52
N ALA A 98 -2.81 8.99 -13.57
CA ALA A 98 -2.39 10.21 -12.87
C ALA A 98 -0.96 10.10 -12.32
N THR A 99 0.01 9.84 -13.21
CA THR A 99 1.41 9.57 -12.85
C THR A 99 2.07 10.71 -12.06
N GLU A 100 1.72 11.94 -12.39
CA GLU A 100 2.17 13.17 -11.74
C GLU A 100 1.66 13.34 -10.30
N MET A 101 0.65 12.56 -9.89
CA MET A 101 0.04 12.69 -8.56
C MET A 101 0.89 12.13 -7.42
N ALA A 102 1.95 11.36 -7.72
CA ALA A 102 2.80 10.75 -6.69
C ALA A 102 3.42 11.78 -5.75
N GLU A 103 3.90 12.90 -6.28
CA GLU A 103 4.46 13.99 -5.47
C GLU A 103 3.39 14.61 -4.54
N TYR A 104 2.21 14.91 -5.08
CA TYR A 104 1.10 15.48 -4.32
C TYR A 104 0.58 14.54 -3.23
N VAL A 105 0.55 13.23 -3.50
CA VAL A 105 0.21 12.21 -2.49
C VAL A 105 1.26 12.19 -1.38
N GLY A 106 2.55 12.24 -1.71
CA GLY A 106 3.63 12.32 -0.72
C GLY A 106 3.50 13.56 0.17
N GLN A 107 3.24 14.73 -0.43
CA GLN A 107 2.99 15.97 0.31
C GLN A 107 1.78 15.85 1.23
N ALA A 108 0.66 15.31 0.75
CA ALA A 108 -0.56 15.15 1.55
C ALA A 108 -0.37 14.20 2.73
N LEU A 109 0.32 13.07 2.54
CA LEU A 109 0.64 12.14 3.62
C LEU A 109 1.51 12.81 4.67
N LYS A 110 2.49 13.62 4.25
CA LYS A 110 3.33 14.40 5.14
C LYS A 110 2.54 15.48 5.88
N GLU A 111 1.65 16.19 5.20
CA GLU A 111 0.79 17.20 5.83
C GLU A 111 -0.12 16.60 6.89
N VAL A 112 -0.81 15.50 6.56
CA VAL A 112 -1.66 14.77 7.50
C VAL A 112 -0.86 14.22 8.69
N SER A 113 0.40 13.84 8.45
CA SER A 113 1.27 13.37 9.53
C SER A 113 1.57 14.43 10.60
N ASN A 114 1.24 15.70 10.41
CA ASN A 114 1.41 16.69 11.47
C ASN A 114 0.38 16.52 12.62
N GLY A 115 -0.77 15.91 12.33
CA GLY A 115 -1.84 15.64 13.32
C GLY A 115 -2.06 14.16 13.63
N SER A 116 -1.55 13.26 12.78
CA SER A 116 -1.74 11.81 12.87
C SER A 116 -0.42 11.08 12.71
N SER A 117 -0.29 9.86 13.24
CA SER A 117 0.78 8.96 12.81
C SER A 117 0.36 8.30 11.49
N VAL A 118 1.24 8.29 10.49
CA VAL A 118 0.94 7.73 9.15
C VAL A 118 1.94 6.62 8.85
N LEU A 119 1.43 5.40 8.64
CA LEU A 119 2.18 4.26 8.16
C LEU A 119 1.76 3.94 6.73
N LEU A 120 2.62 4.18 5.74
CA LEU A 120 2.46 3.63 4.41
C LEU A 120 3.19 2.30 4.34
N TYR A 121 2.50 1.25 3.89
CA TYR A 121 3.06 -0.07 3.70
C TYR A 121 3.04 -0.49 2.23
N SER A 122 4.12 -1.11 1.77
CA SER A 122 4.16 -1.81 0.49
C SER A 122 5.02 -3.08 0.55
N PRO A 123 4.62 -4.18 -0.08
CA PRO A 123 5.47 -5.36 -0.25
C PRO A 123 6.62 -5.18 -1.28
N TRP A 124 6.56 -4.17 -2.14
CA TRP A 124 7.58 -3.91 -3.16
C TRP A 124 7.81 -2.41 -3.38
N THR A 125 8.85 -2.06 -4.14
CA THR A 125 9.11 -0.69 -4.58
C THR A 125 8.76 -0.48 -6.05
N ASP A 126 8.36 0.73 -6.39
CA ASP A 126 8.21 1.22 -7.76
C ASP A 126 8.53 2.72 -7.82
N ARG A 127 8.50 3.31 -9.02
CA ARG A 127 8.84 4.72 -9.23
C ARG A 127 7.94 5.70 -8.46
N HIS A 128 6.64 5.43 -8.35
CA HIS A 128 5.72 6.32 -7.65
C HIS A 128 5.91 6.21 -6.14
N LEU A 129 6.15 5.00 -5.63
CA LEU A 129 6.48 4.81 -4.22
C LEU A 129 7.81 5.48 -3.86
N GLU A 130 8.82 5.40 -4.73
CA GLU A 130 10.07 6.15 -4.55
C GLU A 130 9.83 7.67 -4.46
N GLU A 131 8.94 8.21 -5.30
CA GLU A 131 8.57 9.63 -5.28
C GLU A 131 7.85 10.02 -3.97
N VAL A 132 6.85 9.23 -3.57
CA VAL A 132 6.10 9.42 -2.32
C VAL A 132 7.05 9.33 -1.10
N SER A 133 8.00 8.40 -1.12
CA SER A 133 8.91 8.13 -0.01
C SER A 133 9.88 9.28 0.28
N LYS A 134 10.11 10.20 -0.67
CA LYS A 134 10.93 11.40 -0.45
C LYS A 134 10.38 12.32 0.65
N PHE A 135 9.08 12.23 0.91
CA PHE A 135 8.39 13.05 1.91
C PHE A 135 8.32 12.37 3.29
N ALA A 136 8.72 11.09 3.39
CA ALA A 136 8.67 10.34 4.62
C ALA A 136 9.75 10.79 5.61
N ASP A 137 9.40 10.81 6.90
CA ASP A 137 10.37 11.04 7.98
C ASP A 137 11.33 9.86 8.12
N ARG A 138 10.82 8.64 7.86
CA ARG A 138 11.58 7.39 7.94
C ARG A 138 11.10 6.41 6.88
N VAL A 139 12.05 5.73 6.26
CA VAL A 139 11.80 4.62 5.34
C VAL A 139 12.50 3.38 5.89
N PHE A 140 11.74 2.32 6.14
CA PHE A 140 12.27 1.03 6.55
C PHE A 140 12.12 0.03 5.40
N VAL A 141 13.20 -0.67 5.06
CA VAL A 141 13.22 -1.67 4.00
C VAL A 141 13.71 -3.00 4.57
N PHE A 142 12.88 -4.03 4.48
CA PHE A 142 13.18 -5.39 4.93
C PHE A 142 13.31 -6.29 3.72
N ASN A 143 14.46 -6.94 3.62
CA ASN A 143 14.73 -7.87 2.55
C ASN A 143 14.19 -9.26 2.89
N GLU A 144 13.15 -9.68 2.16
CA GLU A 144 13.18 -10.97 1.45
C GLU A 144 12.76 -10.70 0.00
N VAL A 145 13.71 -10.18 -0.80
CA VAL A 145 13.42 -9.62 -2.13
C VAL A 145 13.21 -10.74 -3.16
N HIS A 146 11.96 -11.18 -3.34
CA HIS A 146 11.55 -11.77 -4.61
C HIS A 146 11.27 -10.63 -5.59
N LYS A 147 12.24 -10.36 -6.49
CA LYS A 147 12.10 -9.43 -7.61
C LYS A 147 10.83 -9.75 -8.41
N TYR A 148 9.81 -8.90 -8.32
CA TYR A 148 8.71 -8.90 -9.29
C TYR A 148 9.26 -8.44 -10.64
N VAL A 149 9.48 -9.39 -11.55
CA VAL A 149 9.75 -9.10 -12.96
C VAL A 149 8.42 -8.68 -13.58
N TYR A 150 8.27 -7.37 -13.85
CA TYR A 150 7.23 -6.90 -14.76
C TYR A 150 7.44 -7.57 -16.13
N LYS A 151 6.65 -8.62 -16.43
CA LYS A 151 6.45 -9.03 -17.81
C LYS A 151 5.63 -7.93 -18.47
N ARG A 152 6.30 -6.96 -19.12
CA ARG A 152 5.66 -6.19 -20.18
C ARG A 152 4.96 -7.20 -21.07
N ALA A 153 3.65 -7.01 -21.27
CA ALA A 153 2.91 -7.79 -22.24
C ALA A 153 3.63 -7.64 -23.58
N SER A 154 4.39 -8.67 -23.97
CA SER A 154 4.89 -8.78 -25.33
C SER A 154 3.66 -8.76 -26.21
N LYS A 155 3.44 -7.68 -26.95
CA LYS A 155 2.56 -7.67 -28.10
C LYS A 155 2.99 -8.86 -28.96
N LYS A 156 2.22 -9.96 -28.91
CA LYS A 156 2.33 -11.03 -29.91
C LYS A 156 1.97 -10.38 -31.23
N THR A 157 2.98 -10.00 -32.01
CA THR A 157 2.82 -9.86 -33.45
C THR A 157 2.39 -11.21 -33.99
N THR A 158 1.13 -11.30 -34.39
CA THR A 158 0.54 -12.41 -35.13
C THR A 158 1.26 -12.55 -36.48
N PRO A 159 1.91 -13.69 -36.80
CA PRO A 159 2.16 -14.06 -38.17
C PRO A 159 0.87 -14.66 -38.75
N GLY A 160 0.48 -14.22 -39.95
CA GLY A 160 -0.76 -14.60 -40.63
C GLY A 160 -0.92 -16.09 -40.95
N PRO A 161 -2.07 -16.47 -41.53
CA PRO A 161 -2.54 -17.85 -41.58
C PRO A 161 -1.67 -18.71 -42.52
N ARG A 162 -1.23 -19.86 -42.03
CA ARG A 162 -0.63 -20.92 -42.85
C ARG A 162 -1.27 -22.26 -42.53
N GLY A 163 -1.99 -22.80 -43.52
CA GLY A 163 -2.22 -24.24 -43.65
C GLY A 163 -3.58 -24.75 -43.20
N GLN A 164 -4.64 -24.43 -43.95
CA GLN A 164 -5.84 -25.26 -44.00
C GLN A 164 -5.45 -26.55 -44.73
N ARG A 165 -5.43 -27.71 -44.04
CA ARG A 165 -5.30 -29.03 -44.67
C ARG A 165 -6.67 -29.70 -44.68
N THR A 166 -7.17 -29.95 -45.88
CA THR A 166 -8.34 -30.73 -46.23
C THR A 166 -8.23 -32.15 -45.65
N LEU A 167 -9.31 -32.63 -45.01
CA LEU A 167 -9.52 -34.04 -44.67
C LEU A 167 -9.96 -34.76 -45.95
N GLU A 168 -9.18 -35.73 -46.44
CA GLU A 168 -9.67 -36.74 -47.37
C GLU A 168 -10.02 -38.01 -46.59
N ALA A 169 -11.23 -38.50 -46.84
CA ALA A 169 -11.76 -39.74 -46.30
C ALA A 169 -11.35 -40.92 -47.20
N PHE A 170 -10.88 -42.00 -46.58
CA PHE A 170 -10.98 -43.38 -47.08
C PHE A 170 -11.17 -44.32 -45.89
#